data_AF-A0A954IX87-F1
#
_entry.id   AF-A0A954IX87-F1
#
_cell.length_a   1.000
_cell.length_b   1.000
_cell.length_c   1.000
_cell.angle_alpha   90.00
_cell.angle_beta   90.00
_cell.angle_gamma   90.00
#
_symmetry.space_group_name_H-M   'P 1'
#
loop_
_entity.id
_entity.type
_entity.pdbx_description
1 polymer ?
#
loop_
_entity_poly.entity_id
_entity_poly.type
_entity_poly.pdbx_seq_one_letter_code
_entity_poly.pdbx_strand_id
1 'polypeptide(L)'
;ERHQREYTIHQTISLALAIRQGPWKFLDHPGSGGNNYDREPLKQYATGSPVSDQRGQLYRLDQDPGEQHNLIEEHPDIAARLKAQLDKFRTSGRSR
;
A
#
# COMPACT_ATOMS: atom_id res chain seq x y z
N GLU A 1 4.80 20.48 19.46
CA GLU A 1 4.63 19.01 19.54
C GLU A 1 4.04 18.53 18.21
N ARG A 2 4.80 17.78 17.39
CA ARG A 2 4.23 17.24 16.15
C ARG A 2 3.50 15.96 16.51
N HIS A 3 2.17 15.95 16.44
CA HIS A 3 1.40 14.71 16.48
C HIS A 3 1.87 13.81 15.33
N GLN A 4 2.80 12.89 15.62
CA GLN A 4 3.11 11.82 14.69
C GLN A 4 1.95 10.84 14.74
N ARG A 5 1.18 10.78 13.66
CA ARG A 5 0.15 9.75 13.49
C ARG A 5 0.86 8.40 13.50
N GLU A 6 0.40 7.47 14.33
CA GLU A 6 0.99 6.13 14.47
C GLU A 6 0.96 5.37 13.14
N TYR A 7 -0.09 5.57 12.34
CA TYR A 7 -0.23 5.12 10.96
C TYR A 7 -1.31 5.94 10.24
N THR A 8 -1.32 5.91 8.90
CA THR A 8 -2.35 6.53 8.05
C THR A 8 -2.99 5.47 7.16
N ILE A 9 -4.31 5.42 7.12
CA ILE A 9 -5.06 4.56 6.19
C ILE A 9 -5.42 5.37 4.94
N HIS A 10 -5.20 4.78 3.78
CA HIS A 10 -5.56 5.33 2.48
C HIS A 10 -6.62 4.43 1.85
N GLN A 11 -7.61 5.03 1.21
CA GLN A 11 -8.59 4.32 0.40
C GLN A 11 -8.41 4.75 -1.05
N THR A 12 -8.29 3.77 -1.93
CA THR A 12 -8.21 4.01 -3.38
C THR A 12 -9.60 4.17 -3.97
N ILE A 13 -9.67 4.61 -5.23
CA ILE A 13 -10.92 4.76 -5.99
C ILE A 13 -11.67 3.43 -6.09
N SER A 14 -10.95 2.30 -6.16
CA SER A 14 -11.53 0.95 -6.16
C SER A 14 -12.03 0.47 -4.79
N LEU A 15 -12.08 1.35 -3.78
CA LEU A 15 -12.35 1.04 -2.37
C LEU A 15 -11.30 0.15 -1.70
N ALA A 16 -10.22 -0.19 -2.40
CA ALA A 16 -9.13 -0.94 -1.81
C ALA A 16 -8.35 -0.10 -0.80
N LEU A 17 -7.87 -0.76 0.25
CA LEU A 17 -7.24 -0.10 1.38
C LEU A 17 -5.72 -0.25 1.35
N ALA A 18 -5.03 0.77 1.84
CA ALA A 18 -3.61 0.77 2.08
C ALA A 18 -3.29 1.40 3.44
N ILE A 19 -2.19 1.00 4.05
CA ILE A 19 -1.70 1.53 5.34
C ILE A 19 -0.27 2.03 5.17
N ARG A 20 -0.01 3.23 5.69
CA ARG A 20 1.33 3.79 5.80
C ARG A 20 1.71 3.92 7.28
N GLN A 21 2.85 3.34 7.64
CA GLN A 21 3.42 3.45 8.98
C GLN A 21 4.92 3.75 8.88
N GLY A 22 5.29 4.97 9.27
CA GLY A 22 6.66 5.47 9.10
C GLY A 22 7.09 5.45 7.61
N PRO A 23 8.22 4.80 7.28
CA PRO A 23 8.69 4.69 5.90
C PRO A 23 7.91 3.65 5.06
N TRP A 24 7.15 2.76 5.70
CA TRP A 24 6.53 1.64 5.00
C TRP A 24 5.12 1.96 4.55
N LYS A 25 4.77 1.50 3.35
CA LYS A 25 3.42 1.56 2.79
C LYS A 25 3.03 0.17 2.30
N PHE A 26 1.91 -0.34 2.79
CA PHE A 26 1.34 -1.63 2.37
C PHE A 26 0.01 -1.39 1.67
N LEU A 27 -0.19 -2.01 0.51
CA LEU A 27 -1.43 -1.99 -0.26
C LEU A 27 -2.04 -3.40 -0.18
N ASP A 28 -3.26 -3.51 0.36
CA ASP A 28 -4.01 -4.78 0.49
C ASP A 28 -4.75 -5.11 -0.82
N HIS A 29 -4.16 -4.76 -1.96
CA HIS A 29 -4.73 -5.08 -3.26
C HIS A 29 -3.66 -5.26 -4.33
N PRO A 30 -3.95 -6.08 -5.35
CA PRO A 30 -3.18 -6.08 -6.59
C PRO A 30 -3.33 -4.74 -7.34
N GLY A 31 -2.25 -4.28 -7.98
CA GLY A 31 -2.24 -3.14 -8.90
C GLY A 31 -2.40 -1.78 -8.22
N SER A 32 -2.76 -0.74 -8.97
CA SER A 32 -2.83 0.64 -8.46
C SER A 32 -4.11 1.02 -7.72
N GLY A 33 -5.10 0.13 -7.67
CA GLY A 33 -6.37 0.42 -7.02
C GLY A 33 -7.27 1.37 -7.81
N GLY A 34 -7.17 1.37 -9.15
CA GLY A 34 -8.14 2.02 -10.04
C GLY A 34 -7.56 2.78 -11.23
N ASN A 35 -6.24 2.93 -11.35
CA ASN A 35 -5.65 3.57 -12.52
C ASN A 35 -5.56 2.58 -13.68
N ASN A 36 -6.05 3.00 -14.86
CA ASN A 36 -5.83 2.29 -16.10
C ASN A 36 -4.50 2.78 -16.72
N TYR A 37 -3.45 1.96 -16.57
CA TYR A 37 -2.13 2.27 -17.11
C TYR A 37 -1.96 1.88 -18.59
N ASP A 38 -2.96 1.28 -19.21
CA ASP A 38 -2.94 0.99 -20.66
C ASP A 38 -3.17 2.25 -21.49
N ARG A 39 -3.50 3.38 -20.85
CA ARG A 39 -3.80 4.66 -21.51
C ARG A 39 -2.78 5.75 -21.16
N GLU A 40 -2.48 6.59 -22.13
CA GLU A 40 -1.72 7.82 -21.88
C GLU A 40 -2.57 8.84 -21.10
N PRO A 41 -1.95 9.70 -20.26
CA PRO A 41 -0.50 9.80 -19.98
C PRO A 41 0.00 8.82 -18.91
N LEU A 42 -0.88 7.94 -18.40
CA LEU A 42 -0.60 7.11 -17.22
C LEU A 42 0.36 5.96 -17.50
N LYS A 43 0.48 5.52 -18.76
CA LYS A 43 1.37 4.42 -19.18
C LYS A 43 2.82 4.53 -18.68
N GLN A 44 3.37 5.74 -18.54
CA GLN A 44 4.73 5.95 -18.03
C GLN A 44 4.89 5.64 -16.52
N TYR A 45 3.78 5.65 -15.77
CA TYR A 45 3.71 5.32 -14.35
C TYR A 45 3.26 3.87 -14.12
N ALA A 46 3.21 3.05 -15.18
CA ALA A 46 2.96 1.63 -15.06
C ALA A 46 4.13 1.01 -14.28
N THR A 47 3.92 0.75 -12.99
CA THR A 47 4.86 -0.05 -12.22
C THR A 47 4.83 -1.45 -12.82
N GLY A 48 5.86 -1.83 -13.58
CA GLY A 48 5.97 -3.13 -14.24
C GLY A 48 6.05 -4.33 -13.27
N SER A 49 5.76 -4.11 -11.98
CA SER A 49 5.70 -5.14 -10.99
C SER A 49 4.50 -6.04 -11.30
N PRO A 50 4.71 -7.35 -11.52
CA PRO A 50 3.60 -8.27 -11.72
C PRO A 50 2.64 -8.11 -10.57
N VAL A 51 1.36 -8.00 -10.92
CA VAL A 51 0.26 -7.95 -9.97
C VAL A 51 0.30 -9.26 -9.19
N SER A 52 0.99 -9.27 -8.04
CA SER A 52 1.02 -10.43 -7.16
C SER A 52 -0.36 -10.52 -6.55
N ASP A 53 -1.20 -11.34 -7.20
CA ASP A 53 -2.65 -11.40 -7.05
C ASP A 53 -3.09 -11.76 -5.61
N GLN A 54 -2.16 -12.23 -4.77
CA GLN A 54 -2.52 -12.89 -3.51
C GLN A 54 -1.94 -12.28 -2.24
N ARG A 55 -0.89 -11.43 -2.29
CA ARG A 55 -0.19 -10.97 -1.08
C ARG A 55 -0.27 -9.46 -0.81
N GLY A 56 -0.69 -8.67 -1.79
CA GLY A 56 -0.62 -7.21 -1.71
C GLY A 56 0.75 -6.68 -2.15
N GLN A 57 1.03 -5.41 -1.89
CA GLN A 57 2.29 -4.76 -2.27
C GLN A 57 2.88 -4.02 -1.08
N LEU A 58 4.20 -4.09 -0.91
CA LEU A 58 4.92 -3.41 0.16
C LEU A 58 6.00 -2.51 -0.42
N TYR A 59 5.98 -1.23 -0.07
CA TYR A 59 6.94 -0.23 -0.53
C TYR A 59 7.60 0.49 0.65
N ARG A 60 8.85 0.88 0.44
CA ARG A 60 9.65 1.63 1.40
C ARG A 60 9.90 3.05 0.89
N LEU A 61 9.04 3.98 1.31
CA LEU A 61 8.95 5.34 0.78
C LEU A 61 10.14 6.25 1.12
N ASP A 62 11.00 5.91 2.09
CA ASP A 62 12.24 6.67 2.32
C ASP A 62 13.28 6.46 1.22
N GLN A 63 13.26 5.27 0.59
CA GLN A 63 14.21 4.88 -0.46
C GLN A 63 13.57 4.89 -1.85
N ASP A 64 12.27 4.57 -1.90
CA ASP A 64 11.51 4.45 -3.13
C ASP A 64 10.18 5.21 -3.02
N PRO A 65 10.23 6.56 -3.05
CA PRO A 65 9.02 7.38 -3.02
C PRO A 65 8.14 7.19 -4.26
N GLY A 66 8.68 6.62 -5.34
CA GLY A 66 7.96 6.29 -6.57
C GLY A 66 7.25 4.94 -6.55
N GLU A 67 7.34 4.17 -5.46
CA GLU A 67 6.69 2.87 -5.33
C GLU A 67 7.01 1.91 -6.49
N GLN A 68 8.27 1.86 -6.92
CA GLN A 68 8.76 1.08 -8.06
C GLN A 68 9.19 -0.35 -7.68
N HIS A 69 9.66 -0.56 -6.45
CA HIS A 69 10.22 -1.82 -5.98
C HIS A 69 9.32 -2.44 -4.91
N ASN A 70 8.63 -3.53 -5.27
CA ASN A 70 7.80 -4.26 -4.34
C ASN A 70 8.67 -5.15 -3.43
N LEU A 71 8.78 -4.78 -2.17
CA LEU A 71 9.59 -5.45 -1.15
C LEU A 71 8.81 -6.52 -0.36
N ILE A 72 7.63 -6.93 -0.82
CA ILE A 72 6.76 -7.84 -0.06
C ILE A 72 7.39 -9.22 0.14
N GLU A 73 8.17 -9.70 -0.81
CA GLU A 73 8.87 -10.98 -0.72
C GLU A 73 10.12 -10.89 0.16
N GLU A 74 10.75 -9.71 0.21
CA GLU A 74 11.95 -9.45 1.04
C GLU A 74 11.59 -9.16 2.50
N HIS A 75 10.42 -8.57 2.74
CA HIS A 75 9.95 -8.19 4.08
C HIS A 75 8.51 -8.69 4.36
N PRO A 76 8.26 -10.02 4.32
CA PRO A 76 6.93 -10.59 4.52
C PRO A 76 6.40 -10.35 5.94
N ASP A 77 7.28 -10.30 6.94
CA ASP A 77 6.98 -9.97 8.34
C ASP A 77 6.42 -8.54 8.49
N ILE A 78 7.02 -7.56 7.79
CA ILE A 78 6.50 -6.18 7.77
C ILE A 78 5.13 -6.13 7.09
N ALA A 79 4.98 -6.79 5.94
CA ALA A 79 3.70 -6.88 5.25
C ALA A 79 2.61 -7.49 6.13
N ALA A 80 2.91 -8.60 6.83
CA ALA A 80 1.98 -9.25 7.75
C ALA A 80 1.58 -8.33 8.92
N ARG A 81 2.55 -7.60 9.50
CA ARG A 81 2.30 -6.65 10.59
C ARG A 81 1.37 -5.51 10.16
N LEU A 82 1.60 -4.96 8.97
CA LEU A 82 0.79 -3.86 8.42
C LEU A 82 -0.60 -4.36 8.00
N LYS A 83 -0.69 -5.53 7.38
CA LYS A 83 -1.95 -6.19 7.07
C LYS A 83 -2.79 -6.43 8.32
N ALA A 84 -2.19 -6.93 9.40
CA ALA A 84 -2.89 -7.14 10.66
C ALA A 84 -3.43 -5.83 11.28
N GLN A 85 -2.68 -4.72 11.17
CA GLN A 85 -3.17 -3.41 11.60
C GLN A 85 -4.33 -2.92 10.73
N LEU A 86 -4.24 -3.13 9.42
CA LEU A 86 -5.30 -2.79 8.49
C LEU A 86 -6.57 -3.62 8.74
N ASP A 87 -6.43 -4.91 9.01
CA ASP A 87 -7.54 -5.80 9.35
C ASP A 87 -8.19 -5.42 10.69
N LYS A 88 -7.39 -5.06 11.69
CA LYS A 88 -7.89 -4.46 12.94
C LYS A 88 -8.69 -3.18 12.70
N PHE A 89 -8.26 -2.35 11.75
CA PHE A 89 -9.01 -1.15 11.36
C PHE A 89 -10.33 -1.49 10.65
N ARG A 90 -10.34 -2.50 9.76
CA ARG A 90 -11.56 -2.98 9.08
C ARG A 90 -12.57 -3.55 10.08
N THR A 91 -12.10 -4.36 11.03
CA THR A 91 -12.93 -5.04 12.03
C THR A 91 -13.39 -4.11 13.16
N SER A 92 -12.61 -3.08 13.50
CA SER A 92 -13.01 -2.11 14.53
C SER A 92 -14.11 -1.14 14.06
N GLY A 93 -14.39 -1.06 12.75
CA GLY A 93 -15.54 -0.40 12.14
C GLY A 93 -15.64 1.11 12.32
N ARG A 94 -14.88 1.72 13.24
CA ARG A 94 -14.81 3.15 13.54
C ARG A 94 -13.47 3.45 14.19
N SER A 95 -12.65 4.24 13.50
CA SER A 95 -11.60 5.04 14.15
C SER A 95 -12.21 5.80 15.33
N ARG A 96 -11.71 5.56 16.54
CA ARG A 96 -11.79 6.53 17.64
C ARG A 96 -10.60 7.46 17.54
#